data_AF-A0A2V1AQF4-F1
#
_entry.id   AF-A0A2V1AQF4-F1
#
_cell.length_a   1.000
_cell.length_b   1.000
_cell.length_c   1.000
_cell.angle_alpha   90.00
_cell.angle_beta   90.00
_cell.angle_gamma   90.00
#
_symmetry.space_group_name_H-M   'P 1'
#
loop_
_entity.id
_entity.type
_entity.pdbx_description
1 polymer ?
#
loop_
_entity_poly.entity_id
_entity_poly.type
_entity_poly.pdbx_seq_one_letter_code
_entity_poly.pdbx_strand_id
1 'polypeptide(L)'
;MSNFYEQLTSNNGGLSNALNKCINYLEERIPGYTSRSSWSAYFNDITSTSREELIDDISNLRVTPATTTVVLTTFLTILVASKLLGGSSAPASKKKPKTKKKKKSKAQIANGEIQKILDNVEETFVAQIDEYIDNYKELSDDKKENTYNYIQEMLLKELMKLDGIDVDGNEVLRDNRKKVIRFIQEHQSRLDKFKKDN
;
A
#
# COMPACT_ATOMS: atom_id res chain seq x y z
N MET A 1 16.71 -17.30 -31.58
CA MET A 1 16.86 -16.23 -30.58
C MET A 1 16.49 -16.80 -29.23
N SER A 2 17.50 -17.15 -28.43
CA SER A 2 17.36 -17.86 -27.16
C SER A 2 16.83 -16.98 -26.03
N ASN A 3 16.04 -17.59 -25.14
CA ASN A 3 15.19 -16.96 -24.15
C ASN A 3 15.96 -16.06 -23.17
N PHE A 4 15.66 -14.77 -23.21
CA PHE A 4 16.09 -13.78 -22.21
C PHE A 4 15.70 -14.19 -20.78
N TYR A 5 14.58 -14.93 -20.65
CA TYR A 5 14.12 -15.50 -19.39
C TYR A 5 14.97 -16.66 -18.85
N GLU A 6 15.57 -17.48 -19.72
CA GLU A 6 16.49 -18.55 -19.29
C GLU A 6 17.84 -17.98 -18.85
N GLN A 7 18.25 -16.85 -19.43
CA GLN A 7 19.51 -16.19 -19.09
C GLN A 7 19.44 -15.43 -17.75
N LEU A 8 18.25 -15.10 -17.27
CA LEU A 8 18.03 -14.49 -15.95
C LEU A 8 18.05 -15.51 -14.81
N THR A 9 17.84 -16.81 -15.10
CA THR A 9 17.73 -17.87 -14.09
C THR A 9 18.98 -18.76 -13.99
N SER A 10 19.89 -18.72 -14.97
CA SER A 10 21.20 -19.37 -14.85
C SER A 10 22.19 -18.47 -14.12
N ASN A 11 22.66 -18.90 -12.95
CA ASN A 11 23.86 -18.49 -12.19
C ASN A 11 24.34 -17.04 -12.30
N ASN A 12 24.53 -16.34 -11.17
CA ASN A 12 25.03 -14.96 -10.91
C ASN A 12 25.61 -14.08 -12.06
N GLY A 13 26.23 -14.62 -13.11
CA GLY A 13 26.60 -13.90 -14.35
C GLY A 13 25.45 -13.58 -15.31
N GLY A 14 24.27 -14.20 -15.19
CA GLY A 14 23.13 -13.95 -16.08
C GLY A 14 22.54 -12.55 -15.99
N LEU A 15 22.37 -12.05 -14.76
CA LEU A 15 21.81 -10.73 -14.47
C LEU A 15 22.79 -9.61 -14.82
N SER A 16 24.08 -9.78 -14.51
CA SER A 16 25.14 -8.85 -14.92
C SER A 16 25.21 -8.71 -16.44
N ASN A 17 25.11 -9.82 -17.18
CA ASN A 17 25.13 -9.78 -18.65
C ASN A 17 23.87 -9.12 -19.24
N ALA A 18 22.69 -9.33 -18.63
CA ALA A 18 21.46 -8.66 -19.06
C ALA A 18 21.50 -7.15 -18.79
N LEU A 19 22.02 -6.75 -17.62
CA LEU A 19 22.19 -5.34 -17.25
C LEU A 19 23.20 -4.63 -18.14
N ASN A 20 24.34 -5.26 -18.45
CA ASN A 20 25.33 -4.70 -19.38
C ASN A 20 24.76 -4.50 -20.79
N LYS A 21 23.89 -5.42 -21.25
CA LYS A 21 23.18 -5.25 -22.52
C LYS A 21 22.18 -4.09 -22.48
N CYS A 22 21.46 -3.91 -21.38
CA CYS A 22 20.56 -2.76 -21.20
C CYS A 22 21.33 -1.43 -21.15
N ILE A 23 22.49 -1.40 -20.48
CA ILE A 23 23.34 -0.20 -20.43
C ILE A 23 23.81 0.18 -21.82
N ASN A 24 24.35 -0.77 -22.59
CA ASN A 24 24.80 -0.53 -23.96
C ASN A 24 23.64 -0.06 -24.87
N TYR A 25 22.43 -0.59 -24.67
CA TYR A 25 21.23 -0.18 -25.41
C TYR A 25 20.77 1.25 -25.08
N LEU A 26 20.89 1.66 -23.81
CA LEU A 26 20.55 3.00 -23.36
C LEU A 26 21.58 4.04 -23.81
N GLU A 27 22.86 3.66 -23.79
CA GLU A 27 24.00 4.48 -24.25
C GLU A 27 23.91 4.79 -25.75
N GLU A 28 23.46 3.82 -26.56
CA GLU A 28 23.26 4.00 -28.01
C GLU A 28 22.08 4.92 -28.35
N ARG A 29 21.06 4.99 -27.48
CA ARG A 29 19.80 5.69 -27.77
C ARG A 29 19.67 7.08 -27.14
N ILE A 30 20.54 7.40 -26.17
CA ILE A 30 20.55 8.70 -25.48
C ILE A 30 22.01 9.19 -25.34
N PRO A 31 22.60 9.78 -26.40
CA PRO A 31 23.94 10.34 -26.30
C PRO A 31 23.90 11.63 -25.45
N GLY A 32 24.69 11.68 -24.39
CA GLY A 32 25.08 12.94 -23.74
C GLY A 32 24.50 13.24 -22.35
N TYR A 33 23.74 12.36 -21.72
CA TYR A 33 23.38 12.53 -20.31
C TYR A 33 23.79 11.30 -19.51
N THR A 34 24.74 11.49 -18.60
CA THR A 34 25.27 10.59 -17.55
C THR A 34 26.45 9.70 -17.91
N SER A 35 27.54 9.86 -17.14
CA SER A 35 28.75 9.05 -17.18
C SER A 35 28.45 7.59 -16.81
N ARG A 36 29.06 6.63 -17.52
CA ARG A 36 29.06 5.19 -17.21
C ARG A 36 29.38 4.90 -15.74
N SER A 37 30.15 5.77 -15.07
CA SER A 37 30.51 5.68 -13.65
C SER A 37 29.35 5.93 -12.68
N SER A 38 28.37 6.77 -13.06
CA SER A 38 27.23 7.08 -12.20
C SER A 38 26.29 5.89 -12.08
N TRP A 39 26.00 5.22 -13.19
CA TRP A 39 25.16 4.02 -13.21
C TRP A 39 25.80 2.87 -12.45
N SER A 40 27.12 2.65 -12.64
CA SER A 40 27.81 1.55 -11.96
C SER A 40 27.77 1.68 -10.44
N ALA A 41 27.77 2.90 -9.88
CA ALA A 41 27.67 3.10 -8.44
C ALA A 41 26.30 2.67 -7.90
N TYR A 42 25.21 3.08 -8.55
CA TYR A 42 23.85 2.66 -8.19
C TYR A 42 23.66 1.15 -8.34
N PHE A 43 24.27 0.53 -9.35
CA PHE A 43 24.17 -0.91 -9.55
C PHE A 43 25.05 -1.71 -8.59
N ASN A 44 26.20 -1.17 -8.16
CA ASN A 44 27.04 -1.84 -7.17
C ASN A 44 26.33 -1.93 -5.81
N ASP A 45 25.59 -0.88 -5.43
CA ASP A 45 24.71 -0.88 -4.26
C ASP A 45 23.58 -1.91 -4.36
N ILE A 46 23.02 -2.13 -5.56
CA ILE A 46 21.98 -3.14 -5.78
C ILE A 46 22.57 -4.56 -5.72
N THR A 47 23.81 -4.76 -6.19
CA THR A 47 24.47 -6.07 -6.16
C THR A 47 25.09 -6.41 -4.81
N SER A 48 25.35 -5.41 -3.96
CA SER A 48 25.84 -5.59 -2.60
C SER A 48 24.70 -5.77 -1.58
N THR A 49 23.50 -5.29 -1.89
CA THR A 49 22.31 -5.53 -1.06
C THR A 49 21.85 -6.98 -1.20
N SER A 50 21.66 -7.66 -0.07
CA SER A 50 21.24 -9.07 -0.09
C SER A 50 19.80 -9.23 -0.57
N ARG A 51 19.50 -10.36 -1.23
CA ARG A 51 18.14 -10.66 -1.72
C ARG A 51 17.13 -10.73 -0.57
N GLU A 52 17.61 -11.18 0.58
CA GLU A 52 16.84 -11.39 1.80
C GLU A 52 16.43 -10.05 2.41
N GLU A 53 17.33 -9.06 2.45
CA GLU A 53 17.02 -7.69 2.89
C GLU A 53 16.04 -6.99 1.95
N LEU A 54 16.19 -7.16 0.63
CA LEU A 54 15.22 -6.59 -0.33
C LEU A 54 13.83 -7.20 -0.19
N ILE A 55 13.75 -8.51 0.05
CA ILE A 55 12.46 -9.19 0.24
C ILE A 55 11.82 -8.78 1.58
N ASP A 56 12.62 -8.65 2.65
CA ASP A 56 12.14 -8.17 3.94
C ASP A 56 11.63 -6.72 3.85
N ASP A 57 12.41 -5.82 3.25
CA ASP A 57 12.05 -4.41 3.06
C ASP A 57 10.81 -4.25 2.18
N ILE A 58 10.66 -5.04 1.11
CA ILE A 58 9.46 -5.03 0.26
C ILE A 58 8.25 -5.60 1.01
N SER A 59 8.43 -6.64 1.84
CA SER A 59 7.34 -7.28 2.58
C SER A 59 6.85 -6.44 3.77
N ASN A 60 7.77 -5.70 4.39
CA ASN A 60 7.52 -4.78 5.50
C ASN A 60 7.23 -3.35 5.04
N LEU A 61 7.13 -3.12 3.71
CA LEU A 61 6.86 -1.81 3.09
C LEU A 61 7.84 -0.71 3.56
N ARG A 62 9.10 -1.10 3.82
CA ARG A 62 10.15 -0.15 4.18
C ARG A 62 10.66 0.55 2.93
N VAL A 63 10.43 1.86 2.90
CA VAL A 63 10.88 2.74 1.83
C VAL A 63 12.35 3.08 2.06
N THR A 64 13.22 2.13 1.75
CA THR A 64 14.68 2.30 1.74
C THR A 64 15.12 2.80 0.35
N PRO A 65 16.19 3.62 0.22
CA PRO A 65 16.70 4.06 -1.08
C PRO A 65 16.95 2.92 -2.09
N ALA A 66 17.36 1.74 -1.60
CA ALA A 66 17.52 0.52 -2.40
C ALA A 66 16.18 -0.01 -2.95
N THR A 67 15.13 -0.04 -2.13
CA THR A 67 13.79 -0.49 -2.56
C THR A 67 13.19 0.43 -3.62
N THR A 68 13.29 1.75 -3.41
CA THR A 68 12.77 2.74 -4.36
C THR A 68 13.48 2.66 -5.71
N THR A 69 14.81 2.49 -5.70
CA THR A 69 15.59 2.33 -6.94
C THR A 69 15.27 1.01 -7.65
N VAL A 70 15.09 -0.10 -6.93
CA VAL A 70 14.66 -1.38 -7.53
C VAL A 70 13.28 -1.25 -8.17
N VAL A 71 12.29 -0.68 -7.48
CA VAL A 71 10.94 -0.52 -8.05
C VAL A 71 10.95 0.41 -9.27
N LEU A 72 11.66 1.53 -9.20
CA LEU A 72 11.76 2.50 -10.30
C LEU A 72 12.43 1.87 -11.53
N THR A 73 13.55 1.16 -11.34
CA THR A 73 14.28 0.48 -12.43
C THR A 73 13.48 -0.67 -13.03
N THR A 74 12.79 -1.46 -12.21
CA THR A 74 11.92 -2.54 -12.69
C THR A 74 10.73 -1.98 -13.47
N PHE A 75 10.15 -0.87 -13.00
CA PHE A 75 9.06 -0.20 -13.71
C PHE A 75 9.52 0.39 -15.05
N LEU A 76 10.68 1.07 -15.08
CA LEU A 76 11.26 1.62 -16.32
C LEU A 76 11.58 0.52 -17.34
N THR A 77 12.20 -0.58 -16.89
CA THR A 77 12.55 -1.70 -17.77
C THR A 77 11.31 -2.37 -18.35
N ILE A 78 10.24 -2.55 -17.57
CA ILE A 78 8.96 -3.06 -18.06
C ILE A 78 8.32 -2.10 -19.07
N LEU A 79 8.35 -0.79 -18.81
CA LEU A 79 7.77 0.23 -19.69
C LEU A 79 8.51 0.31 -21.04
N VAL A 80 9.84 0.24 -21.01
CA VAL A 80 10.67 0.21 -22.20
C VAL A 80 10.47 -1.10 -22.97
N ALA A 81 10.45 -2.25 -22.28
CA ALA A 81 10.22 -3.55 -22.91
C ALA A 81 8.83 -3.64 -23.57
N SER A 82 7.79 -3.12 -22.91
CA SER A 82 6.42 -3.12 -23.44
C SER A 82 6.26 -2.18 -24.64
N LYS A 83 6.99 -1.05 -24.68
CA LYS A 83 7.02 -0.17 -25.85
C LYS A 83 7.89 -0.71 -27.00
N LEU A 84 8.90 -1.53 -26.70
CA LEU A 84 9.78 -2.15 -27.69
C LEU A 84 9.19 -3.42 -28.33
N LEU A 85 8.35 -4.16 -27.60
CA LEU A 85 7.72 -5.41 -28.03
C LEU A 85 6.30 -5.22 -28.60
N GLY A 86 5.87 -3.97 -28.81
CA GLY A 86 4.58 -3.61 -29.39
C GLY A 86 4.51 -3.86 -30.90
N GLY A 87 4.41 -5.14 -31.30
CA GLY A 87 4.21 -5.52 -32.69
C GLY A 87 3.95 -7.03 -32.88
N SER A 88 2.66 -7.37 -33.05
CA SER A 88 2.12 -8.61 -33.65
C SER A 88 1.68 -9.76 -32.73
N SER A 89 0.38 -10.05 -32.86
CA SER A 89 -0.36 -11.32 -32.81
C SER A 89 -0.09 -12.35 -31.70
N ALA A 90 -1.15 -12.61 -30.93
CA ALA A 90 -1.29 -13.81 -30.10
C ALA A 90 -1.24 -15.10 -30.95
N PRO A 91 -0.63 -16.17 -30.41
CA PRO A 91 -1.12 -17.51 -30.66
C PRO A 91 -1.41 -18.28 -29.36
N ALA A 92 -2.58 -18.94 -29.39
CA ALA A 92 -2.96 -20.19 -28.76
C ALA A 92 -2.29 -20.64 -27.44
N SER A 93 -3.10 -20.55 -26.38
CA SER A 93 -3.35 -21.61 -25.38
C SER A 93 -2.22 -22.61 -25.05
N LYS A 94 -1.44 -22.29 -24.02
CA LYS A 94 -0.92 -23.29 -23.07
C LYS A 94 -1.52 -23.00 -21.70
N LYS A 95 -2.21 -23.99 -21.13
CA LYS A 95 -2.87 -23.93 -19.82
C LYS A 95 -1.89 -23.39 -18.78
N LYS A 96 -2.10 -22.15 -18.32
CA LYS A 96 -1.45 -21.62 -17.12
C LYS A 96 -1.79 -22.54 -15.94
N PRO A 97 -0.82 -22.92 -15.10
CA PRO A 97 -1.16 -23.51 -13.81
C PRO A 97 -2.01 -22.47 -13.08
N LYS A 98 -3.21 -22.86 -12.64
CA LYS A 98 -4.11 -21.98 -11.87
C LYS A 98 -3.32 -21.42 -10.70
N THR A 99 -2.95 -20.14 -10.77
CA THR A 99 -2.38 -19.41 -9.64
C THR A 99 -3.43 -19.45 -8.54
N LYS A 100 -3.22 -20.32 -7.54
CA LYS A 100 -4.01 -20.33 -6.32
C LYS A 100 -3.95 -18.90 -5.78
N LYS A 101 -5.09 -18.20 -5.73
CA LYS A 101 -5.21 -16.86 -5.11
C LYS A 101 -4.46 -16.94 -3.78
N LYS A 102 -3.34 -16.23 -3.64
CA LYS A 102 -2.59 -16.19 -2.38
C LYS A 102 -3.59 -15.75 -1.31
N LYS A 103 -3.86 -16.61 -0.33
CA LYS A 103 -4.67 -16.24 0.83
C LYS A 103 -3.99 -15.02 1.46
N LYS A 104 -4.75 -13.95 1.71
CA LYS A 104 -4.23 -12.73 2.35
C LYS A 104 -3.56 -13.11 3.67
N SER A 105 -2.40 -12.50 3.96
CA SER A 105 -1.71 -12.70 5.24
C SER A 105 -2.61 -12.23 6.39
N LYS A 106 -2.45 -12.80 7.61
CA LYS A 106 -3.15 -12.33 8.81
C LYS A 106 -3.01 -10.82 9.00
N ALA A 107 -1.79 -10.29 8.79
CA ALA A 107 -1.52 -8.86 8.86
C ALA A 107 -2.29 -8.03 7.80
N GLN A 108 -2.46 -8.57 6.59
CA GLN A 108 -3.24 -7.91 5.54
C GLN A 108 -4.75 -7.94 5.82
N ILE A 109 -5.22 -9.00 6.49
CA ILE A 109 -6.61 -9.11 6.93
C ILE A 109 -6.86 -8.08 8.04
N ALA A 110 -6.01 -8.05 9.07
CA ALA A 110 -6.08 -7.10 10.17
C ALA A 110 -6.02 -5.63 9.69
N ASN A 111 -5.08 -5.29 8.80
CA ASN A 111 -5.04 -3.93 8.24
C ASN A 111 -6.31 -3.61 7.43
N GLY A 112 -6.81 -4.57 6.65
CA GLY A 112 -8.05 -4.39 5.90
C GLY A 112 -9.28 -4.22 6.80
N GLU A 113 -9.30 -4.85 7.96
CA GLU A 113 -10.37 -4.67 8.97
C GLU A 113 -10.27 -3.29 9.64
N ILE A 114 -9.07 -2.87 10.04
CA ILE A 114 -8.84 -1.52 10.60
C ILE A 114 -9.30 -0.44 9.61
N GLN A 115 -8.93 -0.57 8.32
CA GLN A 115 -9.32 0.40 7.29
C GLN A 115 -10.83 0.41 7.05
N LYS A 116 -11.47 -0.77 6.98
CA LYS A 116 -12.94 -0.81 6.84
C LYS A 116 -13.68 -0.11 7.98
N ILE A 117 -13.16 -0.21 9.20
CA ILE A 117 -13.75 0.49 10.35
C ILE A 117 -13.55 2.00 10.18
N LEU A 118 -12.35 2.44 9.79
CA LEU A 118 -12.09 3.85 9.50
C LEU A 118 -13.03 4.38 8.42
N ASP A 119 -13.11 3.71 7.26
CA ASP A 119 -13.97 4.09 6.14
C ASP A 119 -15.44 4.20 6.59
N ASN A 120 -15.93 3.21 7.36
CA ASN A 120 -17.30 3.24 7.86
C ASN A 120 -17.56 4.42 8.81
N VAL A 121 -16.60 4.75 9.68
CA VAL A 121 -16.71 5.89 10.59
C VAL A 121 -16.71 7.20 9.82
N GLU A 122 -15.80 7.37 8.86
CA GLU A 122 -15.69 8.57 8.04
C GLU A 122 -16.92 8.79 7.16
N GLU A 123 -17.37 7.76 6.45
CA GLU A 123 -18.48 7.90 5.51
C GLU A 123 -19.84 8.01 6.21
N THR A 124 -20.04 7.28 7.32
CA THR A 124 -21.35 7.20 7.97
C THR A 124 -21.44 8.13 9.17
N PHE A 125 -20.55 8.00 10.14
CA PHE A 125 -20.73 8.65 11.44
C PHE A 125 -20.27 10.09 11.45
N VAL A 126 -19.21 10.45 10.72
CA VAL A 126 -18.81 11.87 10.59
C VAL A 126 -19.91 12.66 9.89
N ALA A 127 -20.47 12.13 8.80
CA ALA A 127 -21.61 12.75 8.12
C ALA A 127 -22.83 12.92 9.04
N GLN A 128 -23.18 11.90 9.84
CA GLN A 128 -24.27 12.00 10.81
C GLN A 128 -24.01 13.00 11.93
N ILE A 129 -22.76 13.12 12.40
CA ILE A 129 -22.38 14.13 13.40
C ILE A 129 -22.55 15.53 12.82
N ASP A 130 -22.08 15.77 11.60
CA ASP A 130 -22.19 17.07 10.96
C ASP A 130 -23.67 17.43 10.71
N GLU A 131 -24.47 16.48 10.21
CA GLU A 131 -25.92 16.66 10.04
C GLU A 131 -26.64 16.95 11.37
N TYR A 132 -26.25 16.25 12.45
CA TYR A 132 -26.81 16.47 13.79
C TYR A 132 -26.47 17.88 14.31
N ILE A 133 -25.24 18.34 14.11
CA ILE A 133 -24.80 19.68 14.53
C ILE A 133 -25.52 20.76 13.73
N ASP A 134 -25.58 20.61 12.40
CA ASP A 134 -26.18 21.61 11.50
C ASP A 134 -27.68 21.76 11.76
N ASN A 135 -28.39 20.64 11.95
CA ASN A 135 -29.83 20.64 12.17
C ASN A 135 -30.24 20.69 13.65
N TYR A 136 -29.28 20.88 14.58
CA TYR A 136 -29.53 20.75 16.02
C TYR A 136 -30.69 21.62 16.52
N LYS A 137 -30.80 22.85 16.01
CA LYS A 137 -31.83 23.82 16.42
C LYS A 137 -33.23 23.46 15.94
N GLU A 138 -33.34 22.66 14.89
CA GLU A 138 -34.60 22.25 14.28
C GLU A 138 -35.15 20.96 14.90
N LEU A 139 -34.30 20.22 15.63
CA LEU A 139 -34.68 18.99 16.30
C LEU A 139 -35.48 19.27 17.58
N SER A 140 -36.46 18.41 17.87
CA SER A 140 -37.10 18.36 19.19
C SER A 140 -36.14 17.78 20.22
N ASP A 141 -36.33 18.10 21.50
CA ASP A 141 -35.40 17.67 22.56
C ASP A 141 -35.28 16.14 22.66
N ASP A 142 -36.38 15.40 22.48
CA ASP A 142 -36.36 13.94 22.40
C ASP A 142 -35.51 13.43 21.22
N LYS A 143 -35.58 14.10 20.07
CA LYS A 143 -34.77 13.72 18.90
C LYS A 143 -33.29 14.06 19.11
N LYS A 144 -32.98 15.16 19.79
CA LYS A 144 -31.59 15.51 20.13
C LYS A 144 -30.95 14.41 20.97
N GLU A 145 -31.61 14.05 22.07
CA GLU A 145 -31.13 13.03 23.01
C GLU A 145 -30.99 11.65 22.32
N ASN A 146 -32.00 11.25 21.54
CA ASN A 146 -31.99 9.97 20.83
C ASN A 146 -30.90 9.89 19.76
N THR A 147 -30.74 10.94 18.93
CA THR A 147 -29.71 10.96 17.89
C THR A 147 -28.31 10.98 18.50
N TYR A 148 -28.10 11.77 19.55
CA TYR A 148 -26.84 11.79 20.29
C TYR A 148 -26.47 10.40 20.83
N ASN A 149 -27.40 9.76 21.55
CA ASN A 149 -27.16 8.45 22.17
C ASN A 149 -26.90 7.38 21.09
N TYR A 150 -27.65 7.43 19.99
CA TYR A 150 -27.45 6.54 18.85
C TYR A 150 -26.04 6.66 18.26
N ILE A 151 -25.59 7.88 17.96
CA ILE A 151 -24.26 8.11 17.38
C ILE A 151 -23.17 7.64 18.36
N GLN A 152 -23.29 7.97 19.65
CA GLN A 152 -22.35 7.53 20.68
C GLN A 152 -22.26 6.01 20.79
N GLU A 153 -23.40 5.31 20.81
CA GLU A 153 -23.43 3.85 20.85
C GLU A 153 -22.80 3.22 19.61
N MET A 154 -23.02 3.80 18.43
CA MET A 154 -22.43 3.26 17.19
C MET A 154 -20.92 3.46 17.15
N LEU A 155 -20.41 4.64 17.54
CA LEU A 155 -18.97 4.89 17.64
C LEU A 155 -18.30 3.94 18.65
N LEU A 156 -18.96 3.68 19.77
CA LEU A 156 -18.49 2.71 20.77
C LEU A 156 -18.41 1.28 20.21
N LYS A 157 -19.39 0.86 19.39
CA LYS A 157 -19.35 -0.45 18.72
C LYS A 157 -18.17 -0.57 17.77
N GLU A 158 -17.81 0.49 17.04
CA GLU A 158 -16.63 0.49 16.17
C GLU A 158 -15.32 0.40 16.97
N LEU A 159 -15.22 1.08 18.11
CA LEU A 159 -14.09 0.93 19.04
C LEU A 159 -13.93 -0.52 19.53
N MET A 160 -15.04 -1.16 19.93
CA MET A 160 -15.00 -2.56 20.35
C MET A 160 -14.53 -3.50 19.24
N LYS A 161 -14.93 -3.24 17.98
CA LYS A 161 -14.44 -4.01 16.83
C LYS A 161 -12.94 -3.82 16.63
N LEU A 162 -12.42 -2.59 16.76
CA LEU A 162 -10.99 -2.30 16.65
C LEU A 162 -10.18 -3.03 17.73
N ASP A 163 -10.66 -3.04 18.97
CA ASP A 163 -10.00 -3.74 20.08
C ASP A 163 -9.93 -5.26 19.86
N GLY A 164 -10.93 -5.82 19.15
CA GLY A 164 -10.97 -7.24 18.77
C GLY A 164 -9.99 -7.64 17.66
N ILE A 165 -9.32 -6.70 16.99
CA ILE A 165 -8.39 -7.01 15.89
C ILE A 165 -7.05 -7.49 16.46
N ASP A 166 -6.64 -8.69 16.05
CA ASP A 166 -5.35 -9.27 16.36
C ASP A 166 -4.24 -8.55 15.56
N VAL A 167 -3.33 -7.92 16.29
CA VAL A 167 -2.20 -7.13 15.76
C VAL A 167 -0.85 -7.68 16.24
N ASP A 168 -0.82 -8.93 16.73
CA ASP A 168 0.34 -9.45 17.46
C ASP A 168 1.64 -9.43 16.63
N GLY A 169 2.70 -8.94 17.26
CA GLY A 169 4.03 -8.79 16.68
C GLY A 169 4.19 -7.72 15.57
N ASN A 170 3.14 -6.93 15.25
CA ASN A 170 3.21 -5.91 14.19
C ASN A 170 2.99 -4.49 14.72
N GLU A 171 4.08 -3.76 14.92
CA GLU A 171 4.06 -2.38 15.42
C GLU A 171 3.31 -1.41 14.51
N VAL A 172 3.39 -1.59 13.18
CA VAL A 172 2.68 -0.74 12.23
C VAL A 172 1.16 -0.91 12.36
N LEU A 173 0.68 -2.14 12.56
CA LEU A 173 -0.75 -2.40 12.79
C LEU A 173 -1.22 -1.88 14.14
N ARG A 174 -0.39 -1.98 15.18
CA ARG A 174 -0.68 -1.38 16.49
C ARG A 174 -0.85 0.14 16.39
N ASP A 175 0.06 0.79 15.68
CA ASP A 175 0.02 2.24 15.46
C ASP A 175 -1.18 2.65 14.61
N ASN A 176 -1.49 1.91 13.54
CA ASN A 176 -2.68 2.17 12.72
C ASN A 176 -3.96 2.03 13.55
N ARG A 177 -4.11 0.94 14.31
CA ARG A 177 -5.26 0.76 15.23
C ARG A 177 -5.38 1.92 16.20
N LYS A 178 -4.26 2.35 16.80
CA LYS A 178 -4.23 3.48 17.74
C LYS A 178 -4.63 4.80 17.10
N LYS A 179 -4.25 5.05 15.84
CA LYS A 179 -4.67 6.24 15.09
C LYS A 179 -6.18 6.26 14.88
N VAL A 180 -6.76 5.13 14.45
CA VAL A 180 -8.21 5.04 14.24
C VAL A 180 -8.98 5.17 15.56
N ILE A 181 -8.49 4.58 16.66
CA ILE A 181 -9.08 4.77 17.99
C ILE A 181 -9.12 6.25 18.37
N ARG A 182 -8.00 6.96 18.21
CA ARG A 182 -7.93 8.40 18.52
C ARG A 182 -8.88 9.21 17.65
N PHE A 183 -8.99 8.88 16.37
CA PHE A 183 -9.91 9.52 15.45
C PHE A 183 -11.37 9.39 15.93
N ILE A 184 -11.81 8.17 16.28
CA ILE A 184 -13.16 7.95 16.82
C ILE A 184 -13.37 8.74 18.13
N GLN A 185 -12.39 8.70 19.05
CA GLN A 185 -12.44 9.41 20.33
C GLN A 185 -12.51 10.93 20.17
N GLU A 186 -11.85 11.48 19.16
CA GLU A 186 -11.91 12.90 18.83
C GLU A 186 -13.33 13.31 18.41
N HIS A 187 -13.98 12.50 17.57
CA HIS A 187 -15.37 12.73 17.16
C HIS A 187 -16.37 12.56 18.31
N GLN A 188 -16.19 11.57 19.19
CA GLN A 188 -16.98 11.45 20.43
C GLN A 188 -16.80 12.69 21.30
N SER A 189 -15.55 13.15 21.50
CA SER A 189 -15.27 14.35 22.30
C SER A 189 -15.86 15.62 21.69
N ARG A 190 -15.88 15.74 20.36
CA ARG A 190 -16.53 16.85 19.64
C ARG A 190 -18.03 16.85 19.89
N LEU A 191 -18.67 15.68 19.79
CA LEU A 191 -20.10 15.52 20.02
C LEU A 191 -20.48 15.82 21.48
N ASP A 192 -19.70 15.33 22.45
CA ASP A 192 -19.91 15.56 23.89
C ASP A 192 -19.79 17.04 24.26
N LYS A 193 -18.76 17.72 23.73
CA LYS A 193 -18.59 19.17 23.92
C LYS A 193 -19.77 19.93 23.35
N PHE A 194 -20.19 19.60 22.13
CA PHE A 194 -21.32 20.25 21.50
C PHE A 194 -22.62 20.10 22.31
N LYS A 195 -22.92 18.89 22.83
CA LYS A 195 -24.08 18.65 23.70
C LYS A 195 -23.97 19.40 25.03
N LYS A 196 -22.77 19.53 25.60
CA LYS A 196 -22.57 20.26 26.86
C LYS A 196 -22.82 21.76 26.71
N ASP A 197 -22.49 22.30 25.54
CA ASP A 197 -22.56 23.75 25.26
C ASP A 197 -23.95 24.22 24.78
N ASN A 198 -24.89 23.31 24.47
CA ASN A 198 -26.23 23.63 23.95
C ASN A 198 -27.36 22.85 24.63
#